data_AF-A0A839UP18-F1
#
_entry.id   AF-A0A839UP18-F1
#
_cell.length_a   1.000
_cell.length_b   1.000
_cell.length_c   1.000
_cell.angle_alpha   90.00
_cell.angle_beta   90.00
_cell.angle_gamma   90.00
#
_symmetry.space_group_name_H-M   'P 1'
#
loop_
_entity.id
_entity.type
_entity.pdbx_description
1 polymer ?
#
loop_
_entity_poly.entity_id
_entity_poly.type
_entity_poly.pdbx_seq_one_letter_code
_entity_poly.pdbx_strand_id
1 'polypeptide(L)'
;MIKHPITGVLACLLAVSLHASPIDEMKTRYPGTTLTVGTDADAQPEGLFYLRGNIQIDAARGASHAGANQTRDPALAKAEQFFDESPAFFAAGAGDMRLHKRTTDRFGNQHLRFQRVLNGIPVADMEVLVHLNAEGDITGVNGHIVRPSKALLSHMTDNTTPTLTKLEALQRVANQRGTDISGVRLLNAEMLLANEAPHIRWHLDVNPSRGVGRFSYWLDAQTGALIDVQNTLRHPIPLNR
;
A
#
# COMPACT_ATOMS: atom_id res chain seq x y z
N MET A 1 -56.04 -46.95 -18.80
CA MET A 1 -54.79 -47.62 -18.40
C MET A 1 -53.76 -47.44 -19.51
N ILE A 2 -53.04 -46.31 -19.54
CA ILE A 2 -51.84 -46.10 -20.39
C ILE A 2 -50.85 -45.26 -19.59
N LYS A 3 -49.59 -45.71 -19.62
CA LYS A 3 -48.43 -45.34 -18.80
C LYS A 3 -47.79 -44.00 -19.24
N HIS A 4 -47.20 -43.27 -18.29
CA HIS A 4 -46.13 -42.27 -18.53
C HIS A 4 -44.80 -42.98 -18.93
N PRO A 5 -43.78 -42.30 -19.50
CA PRO A 5 -42.88 -41.47 -18.69
C PRO A 5 -42.37 -40.15 -19.33
N ILE A 6 -41.80 -39.38 -18.42
CA ILE A 6 -41.18 -38.05 -18.49
C ILE A 6 -39.79 -38.14 -19.13
N THR A 7 -39.40 -37.13 -19.92
CA THR A 7 -38.00 -36.88 -20.37
C THR A 7 -37.93 -35.40 -20.76
N GLY A 8 -37.01 -34.55 -20.35
CA GLY A 8 -35.92 -34.59 -19.40
C GLY A 8 -35.39 -33.15 -19.35
N VAL A 9 -35.29 -32.55 -18.16
CA VAL A 9 -34.72 -31.21 -18.00
C VAL A 9 -33.22 -31.38 -17.82
N LEU A 10 -32.45 -30.92 -18.81
CA LEU A 10 -31.00 -30.90 -18.77
C LEU A 10 -30.57 -29.80 -17.79
N ALA A 11 -30.16 -30.17 -16.59
CA ALA A 11 -29.52 -29.25 -15.65
C ALA A 11 -28.09 -28.97 -16.12
N CYS A 12 -27.87 -27.76 -16.61
CA CYS A 12 -26.53 -27.25 -16.91
C CYS A 12 -25.86 -26.91 -15.56
N LEU A 13 -24.99 -27.81 -15.06
CA LEU A 13 -24.11 -27.50 -13.93
C LEU A 13 -23.09 -26.45 -14.40
N LEU A 14 -23.25 -25.20 -13.95
CA LEU A 14 -22.17 -24.22 -13.94
C LEU A 14 -21.08 -24.73 -13.00
N ALA A 15 -19.96 -25.20 -13.55
CA ALA A 15 -18.74 -25.44 -12.81
C ALA A 15 -18.20 -24.08 -12.34
N VAL A 16 -18.43 -23.75 -11.07
CA VAL A 16 -17.72 -22.66 -10.39
C VAL A 16 -16.28 -23.11 -10.25
N SER A 17 -15.39 -22.57 -11.07
CA SER A 17 -13.95 -22.71 -10.88
C SER A 17 -13.57 -22.03 -9.57
N LEU A 18 -13.42 -22.81 -8.51
CA LEU A 18 -12.85 -22.40 -7.23
C LEU A 18 -11.39 -22.00 -7.48
N HIS A 19 -11.18 -20.72 -7.78
CA HIS A 19 -9.84 -20.16 -7.74
C HIS A 19 -9.36 -20.24 -6.30
N ALA A 20 -8.12 -20.71 -6.08
CA ALA A 20 -7.53 -20.74 -4.76
C ALA A 20 -7.50 -19.32 -4.17
N SER A 21 -7.72 -19.19 -2.86
CA SER A 21 -7.59 -17.89 -2.19
C SER A 21 -6.16 -17.35 -2.40
N PRO A 22 -5.94 -16.04 -2.53
CA PRO A 22 -4.60 -15.46 -2.60
C PRO A 22 -3.68 -15.89 -1.43
N ILE A 23 -4.26 -16.21 -0.28
CA ILE A 23 -3.53 -16.74 0.89
C ILE A 23 -3.04 -18.16 0.63
N ASP A 24 -3.88 -19.01 0.06
CA ASP A 24 -3.51 -20.39 -0.27
C ASP A 24 -2.48 -20.42 -1.39
N GLU A 25 -2.62 -19.55 -2.40
CA GLU A 25 -1.62 -19.37 -3.45
C GLU A 25 -0.25 -18.99 -2.85
N MET A 26 -0.21 -18.07 -1.89
CA MET A 26 1.04 -17.70 -1.20
C MET A 26 1.67 -18.88 -0.46
N LYS A 27 0.88 -19.67 0.27
CA LYS A 27 1.36 -20.84 1.01
C LYS A 27 1.87 -21.94 0.07
N THR A 28 1.15 -22.17 -1.03
CA THR A 28 1.55 -23.15 -2.05
C THR A 28 2.82 -22.70 -2.78
N ARG A 29 2.94 -21.40 -3.09
CA ARG A 29 4.10 -20.83 -3.80
C ARG A 29 5.36 -20.86 -2.95
N TYR A 30 5.25 -20.58 -1.65
CA TYR A 30 6.39 -20.52 -0.75
C TYR A 30 6.27 -21.60 0.34
N PRO A 31 6.42 -22.89 -0.01
CA PRO A 31 6.29 -23.97 0.94
C PRO A 31 7.39 -23.88 2.00
N GLY A 32 7.07 -24.28 3.24
CA GLY A 32 8.01 -24.19 4.37
C GLY A 32 8.15 -22.79 4.97
N THR A 33 7.42 -21.79 4.46
CA THR A 33 7.27 -20.48 5.11
C THR A 33 6.12 -20.48 6.11
N THR A 34 6.17 -19.56 7.07
CA THR A 34 5.05 -19.23 7.96
C THR A 34 4.40 -17.94 7.48
N LEU A 35 3.11 -17.99 7.19
CA LEU A 35 2.30 -16.83 6.82
C LEU A 35 1.25 -16.55 7.90
N THR A 36 1.24 -15.32 8.42
CA THR A 36 0.17 -14.75 9.24
C THR A 36 -0.34 -13.51 8.54
N VAL A 37 -1.65 -13.38 8.38
CA VAL A 37 -2.27 -12.24 7.69
C VAL A 37 -3.69 -12.04 8.22
N GLY A 38 -4.08 -10.77 8.39
CA GLY A 38 -5.49 -10.44 8.59
C GLY A 38 -6.29 -10.65 7.32
N THR A 39 -7.61 -10.72 7.44
CA THR A 39 -8.50 -10.80 6.29
C THR A 39 -9.67 -9.86 6.41
N ASP A 40 -10.15 -9.38 5.28
CA ASP A 40 -11.41 -8.67 5.18
C ASP A 40 -12.62 -9.63 5.28
N ALA A 41 -13.83 -9.09 5.14
CA ALA A 41 -15.07 -9.87 5.16
C ALA A 41 -15.19 -10.88 4.01
N ASP A 42 -14.44 -10.68 2.92
CA ASP A 42 -14.42 -11.54 1.73
C ASP A 42 -13.25 -12.54 1.76
N ALA A 43 -12.62 -12.72 2.93
CA ALA A 43 -11.45 -13.56 3.16
C ALA A 43 -10.23 -13.19 2.29
N GLN A 44 -10.18 -11.96 1.80
CA GLN A 44 -9.01 -11.44 1.09
C GLN A 44 -7.97 -10.94 2.10
N PRO A 45 -6.67 -10.98 1.76
CA PRO A 45 -5.64 -10.39 2.61
C PRO A 45 -5.90 -8.90 2.87
N GLU A 46 -5.94 -8.52 4.15
CA GLU A 46 -6.07 -7.13 4.60
C GLU A 46 -5.41 -6.98 5.99
N GLY A 47 -4.86 -5.81 6.26
CA GLY A 47 -4.26 -5.50 7.54
C GLY A 47 -2.81 -5.97 7.64
N LEU A 48 -2.36 -6.20 8.88
CA LEU A 48 -0.98 -6.62 9.15
C LEU A 48 -0.73 -8.03 8.63
N PHE A 49 0.43 -8.23 8.00
CA PHE A 49 0.88 -9.54 7.58
C PHE A 49 2.37 -9.76 7.84
N TYR A 50 2.73 -11.03 7.97
CA TYR A 50 4.08 -11.53 8.18
C TYR A 50 4.25 -12.84 7.41
N LEU A 51 5.19 -12.85 6.48
CA LEU A 51 5.68 -14.04 5.80
C LEU A 51 7.14 -14.24 6.22
N ARG A 52 7.48 -15.40 6.78
CA ARG A 52 8.83 -15.69 7.26
C ARG A 52 9.30 -17.06 6.80
N GLY A 53 10.57 -17.15 6.40
CA GLY A 53 11.20 -18.40 5.99
C GLY A 53 12.09 -18.18 4.78
N ASN A 54 12.49 -19.27 4.15
CA ASN A 54 13.27 -19.19 2.92
C ASN A 54 12.34 -18.92 1.73
N ILE A 55 12.21 -17.66 1.31
CA ILE A 55 11.32 -17.26 0.21
C ILE A 55 12.12 -17.33 -1.10
N GLN A 56 11.90 -18.41 -1.83
CA GLN A 56 12.56 -18.67 -3.11
C GLN A 56 11.77 -18.01 -4.25
N ILE A 57 12.43 -17.11 -4.98
CA ILE A 57 11.85 -16.40 -6.13
C ILE A 57 12.19 -17.13 -7.41
N ASP A 58 11.20 -17.32 -8.27
CA ASP A 58 11.30 -18.21 -9.42
C ASP A 58 12.01 -17.50 -10.59
N ALA A 59 13.35 -17.49 -10.57
CA ALA A 59 14.21 -16.67 -11.45
C ALA A 59 13.90 -16.77 -12.96
N ALA A 60 13.24 -17.85 -13.41
CA ALA A 60 12.83 -18.04 -14.81
C ALA A 60 11.75 -17.05 -15.30
N ARG A 61 10.98 -16.41 -14.41
CA ARG A 61 9.89 -15.50 -14.78
C ARG A 61 10.27 -14.01 -14.81
N GLY A 62 11.36 -13.60 -14.13
CA GLY A 62 11.81 -12.21 -14.06
C GLY A 62 12.53 -11.67 -15.32
N ALA A 63 12.84 -12.54 -16.30
CA ALA A 63 13.62 -12.17 -17.48
C ALA A 63 12.82 -11.45 -18.59
N SER A 64 11.48 -11.38 -18.50
CA SER A 64 10.61 -10.86 -19.57
C SER A 64 10.44 -9.33 -19.59
N HIS A 65 10.99 -8.60 -18.62
CA HIS A 65 10.93 -7.13 -18.55
C HIS A 65 12.31 -6.45 -18.70
N ALA A 66 13.34 -7.19 -19.12
CA ALA A 66 14.70 -6.65 -19.25
C ALA A 66 14.90 -5.88 -20.56
N GLY A 67 14.83 -4.55 -20.49
CA GLY A 67 15.52 -3.67 -21.44
C GLY A 67 17.03 -3.85 -21.30
N ALA A 68 17.69 -4.24 -22.38
CA ALA A 68 19.06 -4.75 -22.42
C ALA A 68 20.18 -3.68 -22.29
N ASN A 69 20.19 -2.82 -21.25
CA ASN A 69 21.37 -1.98 -21.02
C ASN A 69 21.58 -1.32 -19.63
N GLN A 70 21.02 -1.85 -18.53
CA GLN A 70 21.40 -1.41 -17.19
C GLN A 70 21.64 -2.59 -16.27
N THR A 71 22.74 -2.57 -15.51
CA THR A 71 22.98 -3.48 -14.39
C THR A 71 21.94 -3.19 -13.31
N ARG A 72 20.77 -3.84 -13.40
CA ARG A 72 19.70 -3.71 -12.41
C ARG A 72 20.19 -4.27 -11.08
N ASP A 73 19.94 -3.51 -10.02
CA ASP A 73 20.20 -3.90 -8.64
C ASP A 73 19.54 -5.26 -8.32
N PRO A 74 20.30 -6.33 -8.02
CA PRO A 74 19.75 -7.67 -7.87
C PRO A 74 18.75 -7.82 -6.71
N ALA A 75 18.99 -7.13 -5.60
CA ALA A 75 18.12 -7.20 -4.43
C ALA A 75 16.79 -6.49 -4.69
N LEU A 76 16.83 -5.35 -5.38
CA LEU A 76 15.62 -4.66 -5.81
C LEU A 76 14.84 -5.50 -6.83
N ALA A 77 15.53 -6.06 -7.84
CA ALA A 77 14.89 -6.91 -8.84
C ALA A 77 14.21 -8.15 -8.23
N LYS A 78 14.86 -8.81 -7.26
CA LYS A 78 14.28 -9.97 -6.55
C LYS A 78 13.04 -9.58 -5.75
N ALA A 79 13.06 -8.41 -5.09
CA ALA A 79 11.90 -7.91 -4.35
C ALA A 79 10.73 -7.48 -5.25
N GLU A 80 11.02 -6.86 -6.40
CA GLU A 80 10.00 -6.51 -7.40
C GLU A 80 9.35 -7.77 -7.98
N GLN A 81 10.17 -8.77 -8.32
CA GLN A 81 9.67 -10.05 -8.80
C GLN A 81 8.79 -10.78 -7.77
N PHE A 82 9.12 -10.70 -6.48
CA PHE A 82 8.26 -11.25 -5.43
C PHE A 82 6.84 -10.65 -5.44
N PHE A 83 6.70 -9.35 -5.73
CA PHE A 83 5.38 -8.72 -5.87
C PHE A 83 4.67 -9.18 -7.15
N ASP A 84 5.39 -9.27 -8.26
CA ASP A 84 4.86 -9.71 -9.56
C ASP A 84 4.38 -11.17 -9.54
N GLU A 85 4.97 -12.02 -8.70
CA GLU A 85 4.55 -13.40 -8.51
C GLU A 85 3.28 -13.53 -7.65
N SER A 86 2.95 -12.52 -6.84
CA SER A 86 1.84 -12.56 -5.88
C SER A 86 0.93 -11.30 -5.90
N PRO A 87 0.49 -10.81 -7.07
CA PRO A 87 -0.23 -9.54 -7.19
C PRO A 87 -1.58 -9.54 -6.47
N ALA A 88 -2.30 -10.67 -6.50
CA ALA A 88 -3.60 -10.81 -5.84
C ALA A 88 -3.50 -10.68 -4.31
N PHE A 89 -2.42 -11.18 -3.72
CA PHE A 89 -2.17 -11.10 -2.27
C PHE A 89 -1.98 -9.65 -1.84
N PHE A 90 -1.20 -8.88 -2.60
CA PHE A 90 -0.96 -7.45 -2.33
C PHE A 90 -2.06 -6.53 -2.88
N ALA A 91 -3.08 -7.09 -3.54
CA ALA A 91 -4.07 -6.34 -4.29
C ALA A 91 -3.45 -5.33 -5.27
N ALA A 92 -2.24 -5.57 -5.76
CA ALA A 92 -1.38 -4.60 -6.45
C ALA A 92 -0.96 -5.15 -7.83
N GLY A 93 -0.94 -4.27 -8.83
CA GLY A 93 -0.47 -4.59 -10.18
C GLY A 93 1.05 -4.44 -10.33
N ALA A 94 1.55 -4.83 -11.51
CA ALA A 94 2.96 -4.63 -11.87
C ALA A 94 3.32 -3.14 -11.78
N GLY A 95 4.37 -2.83 -11.02
CA GLY A 95 4.85 -1.45 -10.83
C GLY A 95 4.07 -0.60 -9.80
N ASP A 96 3.01 -1.13 -9.18
CA ASP A 96 2.30 -0.44 -8.09
C ASP A 96 3.16 -0.38 -6.82
N MET A 97 4.07 -1.32 -6.61
CA MET A 97 4.97 -1.33 -5.45
C MET A 97 6.25 -0.56 -5.78
N ARG A 98 6.44 0.61 -5.16
CA ARG A 98 7.63 1.45 -5.39
C ARG A 98 8.56 1.45 -4.19
N LEU A 99 9.86 1.29 -4.45
CA LEU A 99 10.87 1.40 -3.41
C LEU A 99 10.82 2.80 -2.78
N HIS A 100 10.50 2.86 -1.49
CA HIS A 100 10.45 4.10 -0.72
C HIS A 100 11.74 4.31 0.08
N LYS A 101 12.30 3.23 0.65
CA LYS A 101 13.52 3.31 1.45
C LYS A 101 14.32 2.02 1.39
N ARG A 102 15.64 2.14 1.36
CA ARG A 102 16.59 1.04 1.53
C ARG A 102 17.50 1.30 2.71
N THR A 103 17.75 0.27 3.51
CA THR A 103 18.78 0.29 4.55
C THR A 103 19.53 -1.04 4.59
N THR A 104 20.83 -0.98 4.83
CA THR A 104 21.68 -2.15 5.07
C THR A 104 22.16 -2.12 6.51
N ASP A 105 22.04 -3.23 7.23
CA ASP A 105 22.53 -3.33 8.59
C ASP A 105 24.03 -3.70 8.64
N ARG A 106 24.60 -3.73 9.86
CA ARG A 106 26.01 -4.07 10.07
C ARG A 106 26.39 -5.51 9.71
N PHE A 107 25.41 -6.39 9.51
CA PHE A 107 25.59 -7.79 9.15
C PHE A 107 25.44 -8.01 7.64
N GLY A 108 25.17 -6.96 6.88
CA GLY A 108 24.96 -7.02 5.44
C GLY A 108 23.51 -7.31 5.03
N ASN A 109 22.59 -7.47 5.98
CA ASN A 109 21.18 -7.69 5.65
C ASN A 109 20.58 -6.40 5.10
N GLN A 110 19.76 -6.53 4.06
CA GLN A 110 19.08 -5.41 3.43
C GLN A 110 17.60 -5.38 3.81
N HIS A 111 17.08 -4.18 4.00
CA HIS A 111 15.68 -3.93 4.29
C HIS A 111 15.16 -2.96 3.23
N LEU A 112 14.26 -3.45 2.38
CA LEU A 112 13.67 -2.70 1.29
C LEU A 112 12.21 -2.39 1.64
N ARG A 113 11.93 -1.13 1.96
CA ARG A 113 10.57 -0.64 2.21
C ARG A 113 9.96 -0.18 0.90
N PHE A 114 8.83 -0.76 0.56
CA PHE A 114 8.01 -0.42 -0.58
C PHE A 114 6.73 0.26 -0.11
N GLN A 115 6.34 1.29 -0.84
CA GLN A 115 5.07 1.98 -0.70
C GLN A 115 4.23 1.61 -1.92
N ARG A 116 2.99 1.19 -1.70
CA ARG A 116 2.08 1.03 -2.84
C ARG A 116 1.67 2.40 -3.36
N VAL A 117 1.65 2.53 -4.68
CA VAL A 117 1.09 3.68 -5.40
C VAL A 117 0.00 3.22 -6.37
N LEU A 118 -0.95 4.11 -6.65
CA LEU A 118 -1.88 4.01 -7.77
C LEU A 118 -1.84 5.33 -8.53
N ASN A 119 -1.67 5.27 -9.86
CA ASN A 119 -1.47 6.45 -10.70
C ASN A 119 -0.39 7.41 -10.18
N GLY A 120 0.64 6.86 -9.52
CA GLY A 120 1.74 7.62 -8.93
C GLY A 120 1.46 8.27 -7.57
N ILE A 121 0.24 8.14 -7.01
CA ILE A 121 -0.11 8.63 -5.68
C ILE A 121 -0.02 7.47 -4.67
N PRO A 122 0.70 7.63 -3.54
CA PRO A 122 0.75 6.62 -2.48
C PRO A 122 -0.61 6.25 -1.90
N VAL A 123 -0.83 4.96 -1.67
CA VAL A 123 -1.99 4.47 -0.90
C VAL A 123 -1.68 4.60 0.59
N ALA A 124 -2.54 5.32 1.32
CA ALA A 124 -2.37 5.54 2.75
C ALA A 124 -2.23 4.19 3.49
N ASP A 125 -1.31 4.16 4.45
CA ASP A 125 -1.06 3.02 5.34
C ASP A 125 -0.70 1.70 4.63
N MET A 126 -0.32 1.73 3.35
CA MET A 126 0.07 0.54 2.60
C MET A 126 1.57 0.48 2.31
N GLU A 127 2.30 -0.10 3.25
CA GLU A 127 3.73 -0.34 3.14
C GLU A 127 4.08 -1.82 3.31
N VAL A 128 5.10 -2.24 2.57
CA VAL A 128 5.69 -3.59 2.67
C VAL A 128 7.19 -3.49 2.88
N LEU A 129 7.72 -4.23 3.84
CA LEU A 129 9.14 -4.36 4.12
C LEU A 129 9.62 -5.74 3.70
N VAL A 130 10.55 -5.79 2.76
CA VAL A 130 11.23 -7.00 2.32
C VAL A 130 12.59 -7.09 3.00
N HIS A 131 12.86 -8.21 3.67
CA HIS A 131 14.10 -8.50 4.38
C HIS A 131 14.94 -9.46 3.57
N LEU A 132 16.17 -9.05 3.25
CA LEU A 132 17.14 -9.89 2.56
C LEU A 132 18.36 -10.13 3.46
N ASN A 133 18.88 -11.36 3.47
CA ASN A 133 20.15 -11.65 4.14
C ASN A 133 21.34 -11.09 3.35
N ALA A 134 22.56 -11.27 3.88
CA ALA A 134 23.80 -10.83 3.23
C ALA A 134 24.03 -11.49 1.86
N GLU A 135 23.49 -12.70 1.64
CA GLU A 135 23.53 -13.43 0.38
C GLU A 135 22.50 -12.91 -0.64
N GLY A 136 21.59 -12.01 -0.22
CA GLY A 136 20.56 -11.42 -1.05
C GLY A 136 19.31 -12.29 -1.21
N ASP A 137 19.10 -13.28 -0.34
CA ASP A 137 17.88 -14.10 -0.29
C ASP A 137 16.83 -13.47 0.61
N ILE A 138 15.56 -13.56 0.18
CA ILE A 138 14.44 -13.02 0.95
C ILE A 138 14.17 -13.98 2.13
N THR A 139 14.35 -13.46 3.34
CA THR A 139 14.17 -14.22 4.60
C THR A 139 12.86 -13.89 5.31
N GLY A 140 12.22 -12.79 4.89
CA GLY A 140 10.91 -12.42 5.37
C GLY A 140 10.34 -11.21 4.64
N VAL A 141 9.02 -11.10 4.68
CA VAL A 141 8.27 -9.96 4.18
C VAL A 141 7.16 -9.66 5.19
N ASN A 142 7.05 -8.41 5.61
CA ASN A 142 5.95 -7.99 6.49
C ASN A 142 5.48 -6.60 6.12
N GLY A 143 4.29 -6.25 6.57
CA GLY A 143 3.75 -4.93 6.28
C GLY A 143 2.28 -4.85 6.58
N HIS A 144 1.63 -3.90 5.91
CA HIS A 144 0.22 -3.66 6.01
C HIS A 144 -0.40 -3.65 4.61
N ILE A 145 -1.42 -4.47 4.40
CA ILE A 145 -2.16 -4.54 3.14
C ILE A 145 -3.42 -3.72 3.31
N VAL A 146 -3.55 -2.67 2.49
CA VAL A 146 -4.79 -1.90 2.37
C VAL A 146 -5.36 -2.17 1.00
N ARG A 147 -6.52 -2.82 0.93
CA ARG A 147 -7.18 -3.07 -0.35
C ARG A 147 -7.93 -1.81 -0.77
N PRO A 148 -7.62 -1.19 -1.93
CA PRO A 148 -8.39 -0.06 -2.43
C PRO A 148 -9.86 -0.48 -2.57
N SER A 149 -10.76 0.29 -1.96
CA SER A 149 -12.18 0.03 -2.07
C SER A 149 -12.65 0.22 -3.51
N LYS A 150 -13.72 -0.46 -3.91
CA LYS A 150 -14.34 -0.25 -5.24
C LYS A 150 -14.68 1.23 -5.46
N ALA A 151 -15.14 1.91 -4.41
CA ALA A 151 -15.46 3.33 -4.46
C ALA A 151 -14.23 4.21 -4.72
N LEU A 152 -13.07 3.89 -4.11
CA LEU A 152 -11.81 4.57 -4.39
C LEU A 152 -11.33 4.33 -5.82
N LEU A 153 -11.37 3.08 -6.30
CA LEU A 153 -11.00 2.76 -7.67
C LEU A 153 -11.89 3.46 -8.71
N SER A 154 -13.21 3.50 -8.47
CA SER A 154 -14.13 4.29 -9.29
C SER A 154 -13.81 5.78 -9.25
N HIS A 155 -13.60 6.34 -8.05
CA HIS A 155 -13.25 7.75 -7.89
C HIS A 155 -11.96 8.13 -8.63
N MET A 156 -10.95 7.26 -8.60
CA MET A 156 -9.69 7.45 -9.31
C MET A 156 -9.83 7.36 -10.84
N THR A 157 -10.86 6.68 -11.36
CA THR A 157 -11.13 6.64 -12.80
C THR A 157 -11.60 8.01 -13.30
N ASP A 158 -12.44 8.68 -12.50
CA ASP A 158 -13.02 9.99 -12.83
C ASP A 158 -12.11 11.17 -12.46
N ASN A 159 -11.25 11.01 -11.45
CA ASN A 159 -10.41 12.08 -10.88
C ASN A 159 -8.96 11.59 -10.71
N THR A 160 -8.22 11.49 -11.81
CA THR A 160 -6.83 10.99 -11.77
C THR A 160 -5.81 12.04 -11.34
N THR A 161 -6.14 13.32 -11.46
CA THR A 161 -5.20 14.42 -11.23
C THR A 161 -5.76 15.41 -10.20
N PRO A 162 -5.14 15.50 -9.01
CA PRO A 162 -5.53 16.48 -8.00
C PRO A 162 -5.34 17.90 -8.54
N THR A 163 -6.35 18.73 -8.34
CA THR A 163 -6.34 20.14 -8.79
C THR A 163 -5.69 21.07 -7.78
N LEU A 164 -5.71 20.73 -6.49
CA LEU A 164 -5.13 21.56 -5.44
C LEU A 164 -3.62 21.35 -5.35
N THR A 165 -2.86 22.40 -5.56
CA THR A 165 -1.41 22.38 -5.35
C THR A 165 -1.05 22.34 -3.87
N LYS A 166 0.17 21.90 -3.55
CA LYS A 166 0.73 21.93 -2.19
C LYS A 166 0.65 23.32 -1.56
N LEU A 167 0.93 24.37 -2.34
CA LEU A 167 0.94 25.75 -1.86
C LEU A 167 -0.48 26.22 -1.51
N GLU A 168 -1.47 25.91 -2.35
CA GLU A 168 -2.86 26.23 -2.08
C GLU A 168 -3.41 25.46 -0.88
N ALA A 169 -3.03 24.18 -0.73
CA ALA A 169 -3.37 23.40 0.45
C ALA A 169 -2.80 24.04 1.73
N LEU A 170 -1.54 24.47 1.71
CA LEU A 170 -0.91 25.19 2.83
C LEU A 170 -1.59 26.54 3.10
N GLN A 171 -1.98 27.29 2.07
CA GLN A 171 -2.72 28.54 2.21
C GLN A 171 -4.07 28.31 2.90
N ARG A 172 -4.78 27.22 2.57
CA ARG A 172 -6.05 26.85 3.22
C ARG A 172 -5.85 26.54 4.70
N VAL A 173 -4.80 25.79 5.05
CA VAL A 173 -4.44 25.54 6.45
C VAL A 173 -4.14 26.84 7.20
N ALA A 174 -3.38 27.76 6.58
CA ALA A 174 -3.08 29.07 7.18
C ALA A 174 -4.37 29.88 7.43
N ASN A 175 -5.23 29.99 6.41
CA ASN A 175 -6.50 30.71 6.50
C ASN A 175 -7.40 30.13 7.59
N GLN A 176 -7.49 28.81 7.71
CA GLN A 176 -8.27 28.14 8.75
C GLN A 176 -7.76 28.46 10.16
N ARG A 177 -6.45 28.72 10.30
CA ARG A 177 -5.83 29.16 11.55
C ARG A 177 -5.93 30.67 11.79
N GLY A 178 -6.59 31.42 10.90
CA GLY A 178 -6.69 32.88 10.99
C GLY A 178 -5.34 33.58 10.78
N THR A 179 -4.45 33.01 9.98
CA THR A 179 -3.12 33.57 9.69
C THR A 179 -2.77 33.44 8.20
N ASP A 180 -1.60 33.95 7.82
CA ASP A 180 -1.03 33.75 6.49
C ASP A 180 -0.05 32.57 6.48
N ILE A 181 0.51 32.24 5.31
CA ILE A 181 1.47 31.13 5.19
C ILE A 181 2.70 31.34 6.10
N SER A 182 3.11 32.58 6.39
CA SER A 182 4.25 32.86 7.28
C SER A 182 3.92 32.56 8.76
N GLY A 183 2.63 32.50 9.10
CA GLY A 183 2.11 32.06 10.39
C GLY A 183 2.23 30.55 10.64
N VAL A 184 2.57 29.76 9.62
CA VAL A 184 2.70 28.31 9.70
C VAL A 184 4.06 27.85 9.18
N ARG A 185 4.68 26.90 9.89
CA ARG A 185 5.89 26.21 9.45
C ARG A 185 5.51 24.82 9.00
N LEU A 186 5.59 24.58 7.70
CA LEU A 186 5.37 23.25 7.12
C LEU A 186 6.53 22.31 7.48
N LEU A 187 6.20 21.17 8.09
CA LEU A 187 7.16 20.11 8.41
C LEU A 187 7.16 19.02 7.33
N ASN A 188 5.97 18.58 6.93
CA ASN A 188 5.78 17.59 5.86
C ASN A 188 4.52 17.94 5.07
N ALA A 189 4.54 17.64 3.77
CA ALA A 189 3.34 17.63 2.95
C ALA A 189 3.40 16.45 2.00
N GLU A 190 2.40 15.60 2.06
CA GLU A 190 2.28 14.44 1.21
C GLU A 190 0.86 14.30 0.70
N MET A 191 0.73 13.64 -0.43
CA MET A 191 -0.55 13.35 -1.05
C MET A 191 -0.79 11.86 -0.98
N LEU A 192 -1.98 11.45 -0.56
CA LEU A 192 -2.31 10.07 -0.27
C LEU A 192 -3.69 9.71 -0.81
N LEU A 193 -3.87 8.45 -1.17
CA LEU A 193 -5.18 7.84 -1.45
C LEU A 193 -5.70 7.18 -0.19
N ALA A 194 -6.94 7.47 0.20
CA ALA A 194 -7.57 6.87 1.38
C ALA A 194 -8.91 6.21 1.02
N ASN A 195 -9.19 5.07 1.65
CA ASN A 195 -10.45 4.35 1.46
C ASN A 195 -11.64 5.03 2.13
N GLU A 196 -11.44 5.62 3.30
CA GLU A 196 -12.48 6.30 4.08
C GLU A 196 -12.91 7.58 3.37
N ALA A 197 -14.18 7.61 2.93
CA ALA A 197 -14.73 8.61 2.01
C ALA A 197 -13.74 8.81 0.84
N PRO A 198 -13.80 8.05 -0.25
CA PRO A 198 -12.68 7.91 -1.18
C PRO A 198 -12.18 9.27 -1.68
N HIS A 199 -11.03 9.68 -1.16
CA HIS A 199 -10.41 10.99 -1.41
C HIS A 199 -8.98 10.77 -1.87
N ILE A 200 -8.58 11.53 -2.87
CA ILE A 200 -7.20 11.99 -2.96
C ILE A 200 -7.08 13.10 -1.93
N ARG A 201 -6.17 12.96 -0.95
CA ARG A 201 -6.04 13.94 0.14
C ARG A 201 -4.62 14.46 0.27
N TRP A 202 -4.51 15.74 0.57
CA TRP A 202 -3.30 16.33 1.15
C TRP A 202 -3.24 16.00 2.63
N HIS A 203 -2.09 15.54 3.10
CA HIS A 203 -1.73 15.47 4.50
C HIS A 203 -0.60 16.49 4.76
N LEU A 204 -0.87 17.48 5.59
CA LEU A 204 0.11 18.51 5.97
C LEU A 204 0.40 18.46 7.46
N ASP A 205 1.66 18.22 7.81
CA ASP A 205 2.16 18.40 9.16
C ASP A 205 2.71 19.83 9.30
N VAL A 206 2.15 20.60 10.22
CA VAL A 206 2.55 22.00 10.45
C VAL A 206 2.78 22.29 11.92
N ASN A 207 3.69 23.22 12.18
CA ASN A 207 3.77 23.93 13.45
C ASN A 207 3.27 25.37 13.25
N PRO A 208 2.69 26.00 14.28
CA PRO A 208 2.56 27.45 14.26
C PRO A 208 3.96 28.08 14.27
N SER A 209 4.16 29.19 13.56
CA SER A 209 5.45 29.90 13.55
C SER A 209 5.74 30.57 14.90
N ARG A 210 4.71 30.82 15.70
CA ARG A 210 4.78 31.31 17.07
C ARG A 210 4.01 30.40 18.02
N GLY A 211 4.58 30.12 19.19
CA GLY A 211 3.97 29.25 20.20
C GLY A 211 4.33 27.78 20.03
N VAL A 212 3.61 26.91 20.75
CA VAL A 212 3.85 25.47 20.79
C VAL A 212 2.67 24.74 20.17
N GLY A 213 2.98 23.76 19.32
CA GLY A 213 1.98 22.88 18.71
C GLY A 213 2.58 22.14 17.54
N ARG A 214 1.99 21.00 17.22
CA ARG A 214 2.20 20.27 15.97
C ARG A 214 0.84 19.74 15.56
N PHE A 215 0.45 20.00 14.33
CA PHE A 215 -0.88 19.66 13.83
C PHE A 215 -0.75 18.95 12.50
N SER A 216 -1.55 17.91 12.33
CA SER A 216 -1.71 17.20 11.07
C SER A 216 -3.07 17.60 10.50
N TYR A 217 -3.07 18.09 9.26
CA TYR A 217 -4.28 18.50 8.53
C TYR A 217 -4.48 17.58 7.34
N TRP A 218 -5.71 17.12 7.14
CA TRP A 218 -6.11 16.41 5.95
C TRP A 218 -7.12 17.22 5.15
N LEU A 219 -6.81 17.48 3.89
CA LEU A 219 -7.70 18.20 2.97
C LEU A 219 -7.97 17.35 1.75
N ASP A 220 -9.20 17.39 1.25
CA ASP A 220 -9.53 16.83 -0.06
C ASP A 220 -8.71 17.57 -1.14
N ALA A 221 -7.95 16.84 -1.94
CA ALA A 221 -6.99 17.39 -2.90
C ALA A 221 -7.65 17.91 -4.18
N GLN A 222 -8.97 17.77 -4.32
CA GLN A 222 -9.73 18.29 -5.46
C GLN A 222 -10.45 19.59 -5.11
N THR A 223 -11.04 19.65 -3.92
CA THR A 223 -11.90 20.75 -3.47
C THR A 223 -11.20 21.64 -2.46
N GLY A 224 -10.19 21.12 -1.77
CA GLY A 224 -9.55 21.72 -0.60
C GLY A 224 -10.48 21.83 0.60
N ALA A 225 -11.55 21.03 0.65
CA ALA A 225 -12.36 20.89 1.85
C ALA A 225 -11.52 20.25 2.96
N LEU A 226 -11.66 20.74 4.19
CA LEU A 226 -11.03 20.11 5.35
C LEU A 226 -11.73 18.78 5.64
N ILE A 227 -10.96 17.71 5.73
CA ILE A 227 -11.42 16.39 6.12
C ILE A 227 -11.24 16.23 7.63
N ASP A 228 -10.02 16.45 8.14
CA ASP A 228 -9.71 16.29 9.56
C ASP A 228 -8.53 17.18 10.00
N VAL A 229 -8.44 17.43 11.30
CA VAL A 229 -7.31 18.09 11.95
C VAL A 229 -7.01 17.43 13.29
N GLN A 230 -5.74 17.07 13.51
CA GLN A 230 -5.30 16.44 14.75
C GLN A 230 -4.14 17.21 15.37
N ASN A 231 -4.18 17.41 16.69
CA ASN A 231 -3.02 17.87 17.44
C ASN A 231 -2.10 16.68 17.71
N THR A 232 -0.94 16.67 17.06
CA THR A 232 0.06 15.60 17.13
C THR A 232 1.28 15.99 17.99
N LEU A 233 1.15 17.06 18.78
CA LEU A 233 2.17 17.43 19.76
C LEU A 233 2.35 16.31 20.78
N ARG A 234 3.50 15.65 20.75
CA ARG A 234 3.92 14.72 21.80
C ARG A 234 4.77 15.48 22.81
N HIS A 235 4.37 15.46 24.09
CA HIS A 235 5.22 15.94 25.16
C HIS A 235 6.43 15.00 25.31
N PRO A 236 7.65 15.54 25.48
CA PRO A 236 8.80 14.72 25.82
C PRO A 236 8.49 13.91 27.08
N ILE A 237 8.74 12.60 27.06
CA ILE A 237 8.76 11.81 28.29
C ILE A 237 10.03 12.23 29.04
N PRO A 238 9.93 12.76 30.28
CA PRO A 238 11.11 13.09 31.07
C PRO A 238 11.95 11.82 31.24
N LEU A 239 13.21 11.86 30.80
CA LEU A 239 14.18 10.84 31.18
C LEU A 239 14.58 11.16 32.63
N ASN A 240 14.04 10.40 33.58
CA ASN A 240 14.62 10.36 34.92
C ASN A 240 16.03 9.77 34.77
N ARG A 241 17.04 10.63 34.93
CA ARG A 241 18.45 10.22 35.03
C ARG A 241 18.78 9.86 36.46
#